data_AF-A0A7J2Z0V6-F1
#
_entry.id   AF-A0A7J2Z0V6-F1
#
_cell.length_a   1.000
_cell.length_b   1.000
_cell.length_c   1.000
_cell.angle_alpha   90.00
_cell.angle_beta   90.00
_cell.angle_gamma   90.00
#
_symmetry.space_group_name_H-M   'P 1'
#
loop_
_entity.id
_entity.type
_entity.pdbx_description
1 polymer ?
#
loop_
_entity_poly.entity_id
_entity_poly.type
_entity_poly.pdbx_seq_one_letter_code
_entity_poly.pdbx_strand_id
1 'polypeptide(L)'
;MSGIPAYYISAVKLVQTLKRDYDPKRLEDRIKTYARFHFMIVDKIGYLPLRRQESNLIFQFVSSRYERRSTIAHQTNLSQNGA
;
A
#
# COMPACT_ATOMS: atom_id res chain seq x y z
N MET A 1 18.48 15.64 -14.87
CA MET A 1 17.18 14.94 -14.76
C MET A 1 16.81 14.84 -13.30
N SER A 2 15.83 15.61 -12.83
CA SER A 2 15.31 15.47 -11.47
C SER A 2 14.35 14.29 -11.43
N GLY A 3 14.78 13.15 -10.88
CA GLY A 3 13.90 12.01 -10.64
C GLY A 3 12.85 12.37 -9.58
N ILE A 4 11.58 12.06 -9.83
CA ILE A 4 10.54 12.23 -8.82
C ILE A 4 10.72 11.11 -7.79
N PRO A 5 10.83 11.40 -6.48
CA PRO A 5 11.01 10.37 -5.47
C PRO A 5 9.76 9.48 -5.41
N ALA A 6 9.97 8.18 -5.64
CA ALA A 6 8.94 7.15 -5.49
C ALA A 6 9.18 6.35 -4.20
N TYR A 7 8.11 6.12 -3.46
CA TYR A 7 8.14 5.30 -2.25
C TYR A 7 7.70 3.87 -2.56
N TYR A 8 8.53 2.89 -2.20
CA TYR A 8 8.23 1.47 -2.39
C TYR A 8 7.93 0.80 -1.05
N ILE A 9 6.82 0.05 -0.99
CA ILE A 9 6.44 -0.74 0.19
C ILE A 9 5.70 -2.02 -0.22
N SER A 10 5.92 -3.11 0.51
CA SER A 10 5.11 -4.31 0.31
C SER A 10 3.73 -4.16 0.96
N ALA A 11 2.71 -4.78 0.37
CA ALA A 11 1.37 -4.83 0.94
C ALA A 11 1.38 -5.38 2.38
N VAL A 12 2.23 -6.37 2.66
CA VAL A 12 2.41 -6.98 4.00
C VAL A 12 2.82 -5.91 5.01
N LYS A 13 3.86 -5.15 4.66
CA LYS A 13 4.47 -4.17 5.56
C LYS A 13 3.55 -2.97 5.73
N LEU A 14 2.85 -2.57 4.67
CA LEU A 14 1.81 -1.54 4.74
C LEU A 14 0.71 -1.95 5.71
N VAL A 15 0.13 -3.14 5.54
CA VAL A 15 -0.91 -3.66 6.43
C VAL A 15 -0.42 -3.77 7.87
N GLN A 16 0.78 -4.33 8.11
CA GLN A 16 1.34 -4.44 9.46
C GLN A 16 1.55 -3.06 10.11
N THR A 17 1.99 -2.07 9.34
CA THR A 17 2.17 -0.70 9.83
C THR A 17 0.84 -0.06 10.19
N LEU A 18 -0.17 -0.20 9.32
CA LEU A 18 -1.53 0.30 9.58
C LEU A 18 -2.20 -0.43 10.76
N LYS A 19 -1.97 -1.74 10.90
CA LYS A 19 -2.56 -2.57 11.95
C LYS A 19 -1.93 -2.34 13.32
N ARG A 20 -0.64 -2.00 13.39
CA ARG A 20 0.07 -1.67 14.64
C ARG A 20 -0.49 -0.41 15.29
N ASP A 21 -1.03 0.50 14.49
CA ASP A 21 -1.65 1.75 14.91
C ASP A 21 -3.20 1.64 14.90
N TYR A 22 -3.78 0.55 15.43
CA TYR A 22 -5.25 0.30 15.43
C TYR A 22 -6.08 1.33 16.21
N ASP A 23 -5.46 2.37 16.77
CA ASP A 23 -6.17 3.55 17.25
C ASP A 23 -6.70 4.33 16.03
N PRO A 24 -8.04 4.50 15.89
CA PRO A 24 -8.66 5.13 14.72
C PRO A 24 -8.04 6.48 14.35
N LYS A 25 -7.65 7.30 15.34
CA LYS A 25 -7.05 8.62 15.09
C LYS A 25 -5.65 8.49 14.48
N ARG A 26 -4.84 7.57 15.01
CA ARG A 26 -3.45 7.35 14.54
C ARG A 26 -3.44 6.67 13.17
N LEU A 27 -4.38 5.75 12.94
CA LEU A 27 -4.56 5.09 11.66
C LEU A 27 -4.84 6.12 10.55
N GLU A 28 -5.77 7.05 10.79
CA GLU A 28 -6.14 8.07 9.80
C GLU A 28 -4.96 8.99 9.48
N ASP A 29 -4.19 9.41 10.50
CA ASP A 29 -2.98 10.23 10.32
C ASP A 29 -1.87 9.49 9.55
N ARG A 30 -1.71 8.19 9.79
CA ARG A 30 -0.79 7.34 9.03
C ARG A 30 -1.21 7.21 7.58
N ILE A 31 -2.48 6.93 7.31
CA ILE A 31 -3.03 6.86 5.96
C ILE A 31 -2.80 8.18 5.22
N LYS A 32 -3.09 9.33 5.86
CA LYS A 32 -2.83 10.66 5.30
C LYS A 32 -1.34 10.88 5.03
N THR A 33 -0.46 10.44 5.92
CA THR A 33 1.00 10.55 5.74
C THR A 33 1.47 9.79 4.51
N TYR A 34 1.06 8.53 4.35
CA TYR A 34 1.40 7.74 3.17
C TYR A 34 0.68 8.24 1.90
N ALA A 35 -0.50 8.83 2.03
CA ALA A 35 -1.20 9.47 0.93
C ALA A 35 -0.49 10.72 0.39
N ARG A 36 0.38 11.36 1.19
CA ARG A 36 1.19 12.52 0.78
C ARG A 36 2.43 12.17 -0.06
N PHE A 37 2.70 10.91 -0.37
CA PHE A 37 3.73 10.58 -1.36
C PHE A 37 3.19 10.83 -2.78
N HIS A 38 4.01 11.41 -3.66
CA HIS A 38 3.60 11.69 -5.05
C HIS A 38 3.54 10.39 -5.86
N PHE A 39 4.56 9.54 -5.74
CA PHE A 39 4.59 8.21 -6.31
C PHE A 39 4.73 7.18 -5.20
N MET A 40 3.81 6.22 -5.16
CA MET A 40 3.89 5.09 -4.25
C MET A 40 3.62 3.80 -5.03
N ILE A 41 4.53 2.84 -4.86
CA ILE A 41 4.48 1.50 -5.43
C ILE A 41 4.17 0.54 -4.29
N VAL A 42 3.03 -0.15 -4.41
CA VAL A 42 2.66 -1.23 -3.49
C VAL A 42 2.85 -2.55 -4.22
N ASP A 43 3.76 -3.38 -3.71
CA ASP A 43 4.10 -4.67 -4.29
C ASP A 43 3.51 -5.83 -3.46
N LYS A 44 3.31 -6.98 -4.11
CA LYS A 44 2.84 -8.25 -3.52
C LYS A 44 1.43 -8.20 -2.92
N ILE A 45 0.51 -7.44 -3.51
CA ILE A 45 -0.88 -7.34 -3.03
C ILE A 45 -1.60 -8.70 -3.08
N GLY A 46 -1.32 -9.55 -4.08
CA GLY A 46 -2.04 -10.81 -4.30
C GLY A 46 -1.53 -12.07 -3.58
N TYR A 47 -0.47 -11.99 -2.76
CA TYR A 47 0.09 -13.18 -2.08
C TYR A 47 -0.24 -13.28 -0.59
N LEU A 48 -0.88 -12.26 -0.02
CA LEU A 48 -1.32 -12.31 1.37
C LEU A 48 -2.70 -12.97 1.43
N PRO A 49 -2.92 -13.94 2.33
CA PRO A 49 -4.25 -14.25 2.81
C PRO A 49 -4.73 -13.07 3.65
N LEU A 50 -5.08 -11.96 2.99
CA LEU A 50 -5.58 -10.75 3.64
C LEU A 50 -6.87 -11.13 4.35
N ARG A 51 -6.86 -11.05 5.68
CA ARG A 51 -8.09 -11.16 6.46
C ARG A 51 -8.98 -9.97 6.10
N ARG A 52 -10.30 -10.11 6.28
CA ARG A 52 -11.27 -9.05 5.94
C ARG A 52 -10.90 -7.66 6.49
N GLN A 53 -10.31 -7.59 7.69
CA GLN A 53 -9.80 -6.35 8.28
C GLN A 53 -8.62 -5.75 7.51
N GLU A 54 -7.69 -6.58 7.04
CA GLU A 54 -6.48 -6.18 6.33
C GLU A 54 -6.81 -5.71 4.91
N SER A 55 -7.75 -6.38 4.25
CA SER A 55 -8.34 -5.93 2.98
C SER A 55 -9.02 -4.57 3.13
N ASN A 56 -9.77 -4.36 4.21
CA ASN A 56 -10.40 -3.06 4.48
C ASN A 56 -9.36 -1.94 4.70
N LEU A 57 -8.24 -2.21 5.38
CA LEU A 57 -7.17 -1.23 5.58
C LEU A 57 -6.51 -0.83 4.26
N ILE A 58 -6.20 -1.81 3.40
CA ILE A 58 -5.68 -1.53 2.06
C ILE A 58 -6.70 -0.74 1.24
N PHE A 59 -7.98 -1.13 1.30
CA PHE A 59 -9.04 -0.44 0.58
C PHE A 59 -9.16 1.03 1.01
N GLN A 60 -9.22 1.31 2.33
CA GLN A 60 -9.25 2.68 2.85
C GLN A 60 -8.03 3.50 2.41
N PHE A 61 -6.84 2.88 2.42
CA PHE A 61 -5.62 3.53 1.95
C PHE A 61 -5.69 3.87 0.45
N VAL A 62 -6.09 2.91 -0.39
CA VAL A 62 -6.22 3.11 -1.84
C VAL A 62 -7.31 4.13 -2.17
N SER A 63 -8.48 4.06 -1.52
CA SER A 63 -9.56 5.04 -1.66
C SER A 63 -9.10 6.45 -1.31
N SER A 64 -8.37 6.61 -0.20
CA SER A 64 -7.80 7.91 0.20
C SER A 64 -6.84 8.50 -0.84
N ARG A 65 -6.10 7.63 -1.54
CA ARG A 65 -5.22 8.05 -2.64
C ARG A 65 -6.00 8.32 -3.92
N TYR A 66 -6.99 7.50 -4.27
CA TYR A 66 -7.78 7.64 -5.50
C TYR A 66 -8.40 9.03 -5.67
N GLU A 67 -8.89 9.62 -4.58
CA GLU A 67 -9.48 10.96 -4.58
C GLU A 67 -8.45 12.10 -4.68
N ARG A 68 -7.17 11.85 -4.37
CA ARG A 68 -6.17 12.90 -4.18
C ARG A 68 -4.96 12.80 -5.11
N ARG A 69 -4.49 11.60 -5.50
CA ARG A 69 -3.21 11.34 -6.20
C ARG A 69 -3.13 9.98 -6.92
N SER A 70 -2.27 9.92 -7.94
CA SER A 70 -2.00 8.70 -8.72
C SER A 70 -1.35 7.59 -7.87
N THR A 71 -1.92 6.38 -7.93
CA THR A 71 -1.37 5.16 -7.31
C THR A 71 -1.09 4.10 -8.37
N ILE A 72 0.13 3.58 -8.39
CA ILE A 72 0.51 2.46 -9.26
C ILE A 72 0.64 1.23 -8.36
N ALA A 73 -0.33 0.32 -8.48
CA ALA A 73 -0.23 -1.02 -7.91
C ALA A 73 0.41 -1.94 -8.95
N HIS A 74 1.50 -2.60 -8.59
CA HIS A 74 2.16 -3.57 -9.46
C HIS A 74 2.13 -4.93 -8.79
N GLN A 75 1.69 -5.95 -9.53
CA GLN A 75 1.82 -7.35 -9.14
C GLN A 75 2.73 -8.04 -10.13
N THR A 76 3.96 -8.37 -9.72
CA THR A 76 4.85 -9.20 -10.53
C THR A 76 4.65 -10.66 -10.15
N ASN A 77 4.01 -11.44 -11.03
CA ASN A 77 4.08 -12.89 -10.96
C ASN A 77 5.37 -13.32 -11.68
N LEU A 78 6.45 -13.57 -10.94
CA LEU A 78 7.51 -14.42 -11.47
C LEU A 78 7.00 -15.86 -11.37
N SER A 79 6.30 -16.32 -12.40
CA SER A 79 6.28 -17.74 -12.71
C SER A 79 7.70 -18.11 -13.10
N GLN A 80 8.46 -18.72 -12.20
CA GLN A 80 9.64 -19.46 -12.60
C GLN A 80 9.15 -20.70 -13.35
N ASN A 81 8.91 -20.55 -14.65
CA ASN A 81 9.02 -21.68 -15.57
C ASN A 81 10.51 -21.98 -15.68
N GLY A 82 10.97 -22.93 -14.86
CA GLY A 82 12.33 -23.43 -14.84
C GLY A 82 12.32 -24.95 -14.79
N ALA A 83 12.53 -25.53 -15.98
CA ALA A 83 12.83 -26.93 -16.30
C ALA A 83 11.68 -27.95 -16.28
#